data_AF-A0A941YLK9-F1
#
_entry.id   AF-A0A941YLK9-F1
#
_cell.length_a   1.000
_cell.length_b   1.000
_cell.length_c   1.000
_cell.angle_alpha   90.00
_cell.angle_beta   90.00
_cell.angle_gamma   90.00
#
_symmetry.space_group_name_H-M   'P 1'
#
loop_
_entity.id
_entity.type
_entity.pdbx_description
1 polymer ?
#
loop_
_entity_poly.entity_id
_entity_poly.type
_entity_poly.pdbx_seq_one_letter_code
_entity_poly.pdbx_strand_id
1 'polypeptide(L)'
;MKNTAIKLLIAPAILVCAMPAFGAPSIKSYWSGSYYFIDAANSEDRSYSCTFSYTFAYDDFGSRKTKDVSGSFTVSAKSSINAHKLTGAWVNPAITNGPNIQCN
;
A
#
# COMPACT_ATOMS: atom_id res chain seq x y z
N MET A 1 56.19 34.56 24.60
CA MET A 1 54.84 34.10 25.02
C MET A 1 53.97 34.09 23.77
N LYS A 2 53.62 32.92 23.23
CA LYS A 2 52.83 32.78 22.00
C LYS A 2 51.40 32.44 22.38
N ASN A 3 50.48 33.39 22.19
CA ASN A 3 49.04 33.18 22.39
C ASN A 3 48.46 32.51 21.15
N THR A 4 48.09 31.25 21.27
CA THR A 4 47.38 30.50 20.22
C THR A 4 45.88 30.66 20.42
N ALA A 5 45.22 31.39 19.52
CA ALA A 5 43.78 31.59 19.52
C ALA A 5 43.05 30.34 19.00
N ILE A 6 42.14 29.78 19.80
CA ILE A 6 41.27 28.67 19.44
C ILE A 6 40.07 29.23 18.69
N LYS A 7 39.99 29.02 17.36
CA LYS A 7 38.81 29.30 16.56
C LYS A 7 37.77 28.21 16.80
N LEU A 8 36.73 28.54 17.58
CA LEU A 8 35.56 27.70 17.80
C LEU A 8 34.67 27.74 16.54
N LEU A 9 34.69 26.65 15.76
CA LEU A 9 33.81 26.44 14.62
C LEU A 9 32.42 26.04 15.14
N ILE A 10 31.48 26.99 15.08
CA ILE A 10 30.06 26.74 15.34
C ILE A 10 29.49 26.04 14.10
N ALA A 11 29.34 24.72 14.17
CA ALA A 11 28.63 23.96 13.15
C ALA A 11 27.12 24.23 13.26
N PRO A 12 26.40 24.46 12.15
CA PRO A 12 24.95 24.64 12.19
C PRO A 12 24.29 23.31 12.55
N ALA A 13 23.57 23.28 13.68
CA ALA A 13 22.68 22.20 14.04
C ALA A 13 21.56 22.14 12.99
N ILE A 14 21.66 21.18 12.05
CA ILE A 14 20.59 20.85 11.13
C ILE A 14 19.46 20.26 11.97
N LEU A 15 18.45 21.10 12.25
CA LEU A 15 17.20 20.68 12.85
C LEU A 15 16.48 19.80 11.83
N VAL A 16 16.67 18.48 11.93
CA VAL A 16 15.89 17.50 11.18
C VAL A 16 14.48 17.54 11.76
N CYS A 17 13.60 18.34 11.14
CA CYS A 17 12.18 18.29 11.42
C CYS A 17 11.68 16.88 11.03
N ALA A 18 11.52 16.02 12.04
CA ALA A 18 10.81 14.76 11.89
C ALA A 18 9.37 15.09 11.48
N MET A 19 9.08 15.01 10.18
CA MET A 19 7.71 15.00 9.71
C MET A 19 7.02 13.80 10.38
N PRO A 20 5.85 13.98 11.02
CA PRO A 20 5.09 12.83 11.47
C PRO A 20 4.86 11.94 10.25
N ALA A 21 5.29 10.69 10.35
CA ALA A 21 4.92 9.68 9.38
C ALA A 21 3.39 9.58 9.43
N PHE A 22 2.71 10.27 8.52
CA PHE A 22 1.28 10.11 8.33
C PHE A 22 1.06 8.64 7.97
N GLY A 23 0.42 7.90 8.88
CA GLY A 23 0.23 6.46 8.79
C GLY A 23 -0.84 6.14 7.77
N ALA A 24 -0.44 5.69 6.58
CA ALA A 24 -1.38 5.17 5.60
C ALA A 24 -2.14 3.93 6.14
N PRO A 25 -3.34 3.62 5.62
CA PRO A 25 -4.04 2.38 5.96
C PRO A 25 -3.15 1.15 5.73
N SER A 26 -3.23 0.18 6.63
CA SER A 26 -2.64 -1.14 6.42
C SER A 26 -3.48 -1.91 5.42
N ILE A 27 -2.85 -2.36 4.32
CA ILE A 27 -3.52 -3.11 3.27
C ILE A 27 -2.94 -4.53 3.19
N LYS A 28 -3.82 -5.53 3.09
CA LYS A 28 -3.46 -6.94 2.87
C LYS A 28 -4.24 -7.48 1.70
N SER A 29 -3.58 -8.22 0.82
CA SER A 29 -4.23 -8.89 -0.31
C SER A 29 -3.85 -10.35 -0.37
N TYR A 30 -4.78 -11.20 -0.80
CA TYR A 30 -4.57 -12.64 -0.86
C TYR A 30 -5.63 -13.35 -1.70
N TRP A 31 -5.27 -14.53 -2.19
CA TRP A 31 -6.21 -15.50 -2.72
C TRP A 31 -6.72 -16.40 -1.61
N SER A 32 -8.01 -16.75 -1.67
CA SER A 32 -8.60 -17.84 -0.90
C SER A 32 -9.50 -18.64 -1.84
N GLY A 33 -9.02 -19.81 -2.26
CA GLY A 33 -9.62 -20.57 -3.35
C GLY A 33 -9.62 -19.78 -4.66
N SER A 34 -10.80 -19.66 -5.29
CA SER A 34 -10.99 -18.89 -6.54
C SER A 34 -11.37 -17.42 -6.29
N TYR A 35 -11.24 -16.93 -5.06
CA TYR A 35 -11.56 -15.55 -4.69
C TYR A 35 -10.29 -14.77 -4.37
N TYR A 36 -10.26 -13.51 -4.79
CA TYR A 36 -9.20 -12.58 -4.41
C TYR A 36 -9.75 -11.47 -3.53
N PHE A 37 -9.06 -11.18 -2.44
CA PHE A 37 -9.48 -10.22 -1.44
C PHE A 37 -8.44 -9.12 -1.29
N ILE A 38 -8.91 -7.91 -1.03
CA ILE A 38 -8.13 -6.79 -0.51
C ILE A 38 -8.80 -6.36 0.79
N ASP A 39 -8.12 -6.56 1.91
CA ASP A 39 -8.52 -6.10 3.23
C ASP A 39 -7.76 -4.81 3.56
N ALA A 40 -8.45 -3.86 4.18
CA ALA A 40 -7.88 -2.57 4.57
C ALA A 40 -8.24 -2.26 6.02
N ALA A 41 -7.25 -1.80 6.79
CA ALA A 41 -7.44 -1.35 8.17
C ALA A 41 -6.80 0.03 8.36
N ASN A 42 -7.57 0.96 8.93
CA ASN A 42 -7.14 2.32 9.18
C ASN A 42 -7.29 2.63 10.68
N SER A 43 -6.16 2.79 11.35
CA SER A 43 -6.09 3.16 12.77
C SER A 43 -6.09 4.67 13.00
N GLU A 44 -6.10 5.48 11.95
CA GLU A 44 -6.10 6.95 12.07
C GLU A 44 -7.50 7.52 12.25
N ASP A 45 -7.54 8.80 12.62
CA ASP A 45 -8.76 9.60 12.79
C ASP A 45 -9.26 10.24 11.49
N ARG A 46 -8.51 10.10 10.39
CA ARG A 46 -8.93 10.55 9.05
C ARG A 46 -9.27 9.37 8.16
N SER A 47 -10.20 9.57 7.24
CA SER A 47 -10.51 8.61 6.19
C SER A 47 -9.57 8.77 5.01
N TYR A 48 -9.38 7.69 4.26
CA TYR A 48 -8.54 7.65 3.06
C TYR A 48 -9.34 7.23 1.84
N SER A 49 -9.01 7.81 0.68
CA SER A 49 -9.52 7.36 -0.60
C SER A 49 -8.42 6.61 -1.34
N CYS A 50 -8.65 5.34 -1.64
CA CYS A 50 -7.67 4.46 -2.24
C CYS A 50 -8.07 4.05 -3.65
N THR A 51 -7.08 3.97 -4.54
CA THR A 51 -7.21 3.32 -5.86
C THR A 51 -6.38 2.04 -5.86
N PHE A 52 -6.81 1.05 -6.63
CA PHE A 52 -6.06 -0.19 -6.81
C PHE A 52 -6.02 -0.63 -8.27
N SER A 53 -4.95 -1.34 -8.62
CA SER A 53 -4.84 -2.09 -9.86
C SER A 53 -3.99 -3.34 -9.68
N TYR A 54 -4.36 -4.41 -10.38
CA TYR A 54 -3.57 -5.63 -10.47
C TYR A 54 -3.92 -6.41 -11.75
N THR A 55 -2.97 -7.22 -12.21
CA THR A 55 -3.17 -8.21 -13.26
C THR A 55 -3.02 -9.59 -12.64
N PHE A 56 -3.94 -10.48 -12.96
CA PHE A 56 -3.82 -11.88 -12.57
C PHE A 56 -3.96 -12.79 -13.79
N ALA A 57 -3.32 -13.95 -13.73
CA ALA A 57 -3.45 -15.01 -14.71
C ALA A 57 -4.31 -16.16 -14.17
N TYR A 58 -5.01 -16.85 -15.06
CA TYR A 58 -5.88 -17.98 -14.78
C TYR A 58 -5.91 -18.92 -15.98
N ASP A 59 -6.27 -20.19 -15.76
CA ASP A 59 -6.40 -21.17 -16.83
C ASP A 59 -7.84 -21.19 -17.35
N ASP A 60 -8.01 -21.14 -18.66
CA ASP A 60 -9.30 -21.19 -19.34
C ASP A 60 -9.22 -22.20 -20.49
N PHE A 61 -9.97 -23.30 -20.38
CA PHE A 61 -9.94 -24.44 -21.32
C PHE A 61 -8.52 -24.90 -21.71
N GLY A 62 -7.61 -24.95 -20.73
CA GLY A 62 -6.22 -25.41 -20.92
C GLY A 62 -5.26 -24.34 -21.47
N SER A 63 -5.72 -23.11 -21.67
CA SER A 63 -4.88 -21.97 -22.07
C SER A 63 -4.73 -20.97 -20.93
N ARG A 64 -3.50 -20.48 -20.68
CA ARG A 64 -3.24 -19.42 -19.70
C ARG A 64 -3.72 -18.08 -20.24
N LYS A 65 -4.63 -17.43 -19.54
CA LYS A 65 -5.13 -16.07 -19.84
C LYS A 65 -4.78 -15.11 -18.72
N THR A 66 -4.80 -13.82 -19.02
CA THR A 66 -4.65 -12.74 -18.03
C THR A 66 -5.92 -11.89 -17.97
N LYS A 67 -6.11 -11.21 -16.84
CA LYS A 67 -7.15 -10.22 -16.65
C LYS A 67 -6.62 -9.08 -15.81
N ASP A 68 -6.84 -7.87 -16.30
CA ASP A 68 -6.57 -6.64 -15.57
C ASP A 68 -7.79 -6.25 -14.75
N VAL A 69 -7.55 -5.82 -13.52
CA VAL A 69 -8.58 -5.36 -12.59
C VAL A 69 -8.10 -4.07 -11.96
N SER A 70 -8.98 -3.08 -11.93
CA SER A 70 -8.75 -1.82 -11.22
C SER A 70 -10.04 -1.32 -10.58
N GLY A 71 -9.88 -0.42 -9.62
CA GLY A 71 -11.02 0.21 -8.94
C GLY A 71 -10.57 1.20 -7.87
N SER A 72 -11.53 1.63 -7.06
CA SER A 72 -11.31 2.50 -5.92
C SER A 72 -12.19 2.09 -4.75
N PHE A 73 -11.75 2.44 -3.53
CA PHE A 73 -12.50 2.24 -2.29
C PHE A 73 -12.11 3.28 -1.25
N THR A 74 -12.99 3.51 -0.28
CA THR A 74 -12.73 4.41 0.84
C THR A 74 -12.49 3.60 2.10
N VAL A 75 -11.45 3.95 2.86
CA VAL A 75 -11.17 3.38 4.19
C VAL A 75 -11.49 4.45 5.23
N SER A 76 -12.62 4.29 5.92
CA SER A 76 -13.03 5.22 6.96
C SER A 76 -12.03 5.27 8.12
N ALA A 77 -12.00 6.38 8.85
CA ALA A 77 -11.26 6.48 10.10
C ALA A 77 -11.63 5.35 11.08
N LYS A 78 -10.64 4.86 11.85
CA LYS A 78 -10.81 3.81 12.88
C LYS A 78 -11.60 2.58 12.41
N SER A 79 -11.37 2.11 11.18
CA SER A 79 -12.15 1.03 10.57
C SER A 79 -11.28 -0.11 10.02
N SER A 80 -11.90 -1.27 9.88
CA SER A 80 -11.34 -2.42 9.15
C SER A 80 -12.41 -2.98 8.23
N ILE A 81 -12.10 -3.10 6.94
CA ILE A 81 -13.07 -3.47 5.91
C ILE A 81 -12.47 -4.49 4.94
N ASN A 82 -13.33 -5.29 4.32
CA ASN A 82 -12.99 -5.97 3.08
C ASN A 82 -13.24 -4.97 1.94
N ALA A 83 -12.16 -4.33 1.49
CA ALA A 83 -12.20 -3.24 0.53
C ALA A 83 -12.55 -3.70 -0.88
N HIS A 84 -12.15 -4.93 -1.25
CA HIS A 84 -12.48 -5.53 -2.54
C HIS A 84 -12.56 -7.04 -2.44
N LYS A 85 -13.49 -7.61 -3.20
CA LYS A 85 -13.66 -9.04 -3.40
C LYS A 85 -13.90 -9.34 -4.87
N LEU A 86 -12.91 -9.93 -5.53
CA LEU A 86 -13.09 -10.50 -6.86
C LEU A 86 -13.65 -11.93 -6.71
N THR A 87 -14.80 -12.15 -7.32
CA THR A 87 -15.45 -13.46 -7.38
C THR A 87 -15.35 -14.07 -8.77
N GLY A 88 -15.34 -15.41 -8.83
CA GLY A 88 -15.34 -16.17 -10.08
C GLY A 88 -14.92 -17.62 -9.88
N ALA A 89 -15.04 -18.41 -10.94
CA ALA A 89 -14.55 -19.78 -11.01
C ALA A 89 -13.17 -19.82 -11.70
N TRP A 90 -12.21 -19.07 -11.18
CA TRP A 90 -10.86 -18.99 -11.74
C TRP A 90 -10.07 -20.25 -11.40
N VAL A 91 -9.56 -20.94 -12.43
CA VAL A 91 -8.70 -22.11 -12.25
C VAL A 91 -7.24 -21.66 -12.15
N ASN A 92 -6.55 -22.14 -11.13
CA ASN A 92 -5.13 -21.84 -10.87
C ASN A 92 -4.78 -20.33 -10.93
N PRO A 93 -5.53 -19.47 -10.21
CA PRO A 93 -5.31 -18.03 -10.30
C PRO A 93 -3.99 -17.62 -9.63
N ALA A 94 -3.26 -16.69 -10.24
CA ALA A 94 -2.07 -16.10 -9.65
C ALA A 94 -1.91 -14.63 -10.04
N ILE A 95 -1.53 -13.78 -9.10
CA ILE A 95 -1.15 -12.39 -9.42
C ILE A 95 0.13 -12.42 -10.27
N THR A 96 0.08 -11.77 -11.42
CA THR A 96 1.24 -11.61 -12.31
C THR A 96 1.81 -10.21 -12.25
N ASN A 97 1.00 -9.21 -11.87
CA ASN A 97 1.46 -7.85 -11.63
C ASN A 97 0.60 -7.16 -10.54
N GLY A 98 1.24 -6.41 -9.64
CA GLY A 98 0.58 -5.76 -8.50
C GLY A 98 0.46 -6.63 -7.25
N PRO A 99 -0.46 -6.30 -6.31
CA PRO A 99 -1.37 -5.15 -6.38
C PRO A 99 -0.66 -3.81 -6.14
N ASN A 100 -0.95 -2.84 -6.99
CA ASN A 100 -0.58 -1.45 -6.78
C ASN A 100 -1.76 -0.74 -6.12
N ILE A 101 -1.56 -0.21 -4.91
CA ILE A 101 -2.61 0.43 -4.12
C ILE A 101 -2.07 1.77 -3.61
N GLN A 102 -2.79 2.84 -3.92
CA GLN A 102 -2.43 4.21 -3.55
C GLN A 102 -3.57 4.83 -2.76
N CYS A 103 -3.28 5.29 -1.54
CA CYS A 103 -4.25 5.91 -0.65
C CYS A 103 -3.87 7.35 -0.36
N ASN A 104 -4.83 8.27 -0.52
CA ASN A 104 -4.67 9.70 -0.27
C ASN A 104 -5.63 10.19 0.83
#